data_AF-A0A7S2DYD4-F1
#
_entry.id   AF-A0A7S2DYD4-F1
#
_cell.length_a   1.000
_cell.length_b   1.000
_cell.length_c   1.000
_cell.angle_alpha   90.00
_cell.angle_beta   90.00
_cell.angle_gamma   90.00
#
_symmetry.space_group_name_H-M   'P 1'
#
loop_
_entity.id
_entity.type
_entity.pdbx_description
1 polymer ?
#
loop_
_entity_poly.entity_id
_entity_poly.type
_entity_poly.pdbx_seq_one_letter_code
_entity_poly.pdbx_strand_id
1 'polypeptide(L)'
;KSPVALSRLRTQVKNATRTEASAGRGAPHFVQLSVFKVEAEWCKPPCQELTWEKAAAKPAKDDPNYVLLELCIWASEQRLALYRFDDEWQKVAESAYHGLCGGKGWSCPEVAAHRESAKVWDASWQKGLDDKALSKWLGDHLSQILQQQVYTYSATHYGLAYSGHGSRADGSLFEGMVQ
;
A
#
# COMPACT_ATOMS: atom_id res chain seq x y z
N LYS A 1 -39.61 27.08 -64.87
CA LYS A 1 -39.16 25.71 -65.19
C LYS A 1 -38.53 25.14 -63.92
N SER A 2 -39.16 24.13 -63.34
CA SER A 2 -38.69 23.27 -62.22
C SER A 2 -37.36 22.56 -62.55
N PRO A 3 -36.88 21.61 -61.72
CA PRO A 3 -36.44 21.63 -60.31
C PRO A 3 -35.02 20.98 -60.22
N VAL A 4 -34.69 20.22 -59.15
CA VAL A 4 -33.54 19.28 -58.94
C VAL A 4 -32.41 19.88 -58.07
N ALA A 5 -31.92 19.27 -56.97
CA ALA A 5 -32.31 18.07 -56.24
C ALA A 5 -31.60 18.04 -54.87
N LEU A 6 -32.21 17.33 -53.92
CA LEU A 6 -31.56 16.74 -52.76
C LEU A 6 -30.31 15.94 -53.18
N SER A 7 -29.21 16.03 -52.43
CA SER A 7 -28.57 14.82 -51.88
C SER A 7 -27.42 15.13 -50.90
N ARG A 8 -27.58 14.60 -49.68
CA ARG A 8 -26.61 13.78 -48.94
C ARG A 8 -25.15 14.27 -48.93
N LEU A 9 -24.73 14.85 -47.80
CA LEU A 9 -23.48 14.40 -47.17
C LEU A 9 -23.77 13.84 -45.78
N ARG A 10 -23.85 12.50 -45.75
CA ARG A 10 -23.65 11.67 -44.56
C ARG A 10 -22.30 12.06 -43.96
N THR A 11 -22.31 12.60 -42.75
CA THR A 11 -21.14 12.66 -41.88
C THR A 11 -20.60 11.24 -41.70
N GLN A 12 -19.50 10.95 -42.38
CA GLN A 12 -18.75 9.72 -42.21
C GLN A 12 -18.16 9.73 -40.79
N VAL A 13 -18.76 8.99 -39.87
CA VAL A 13 -18.06 8.51 -38.68
C VAL A 13 -17.10 7.42 -39.17
N LYS A 14 -15.98 7.85 -39.74
CA LYS A 14 -14.86 6.96 -40.05
C LYS A 14 -14.09 6.77 -38.75
N ASN A 15 -14.23 5.56 -38.21
CA ASN A 15 -13.25 4.82 -37.42
C ASN A 15 -12.04 5.66 -37.03
N ALA A 16 -12.11 6.29 -35.85
CA ALA A 16 -10.90 6.58 -35.11
C ALA A 16 -10.33 5.23 -34.67
N THR A 17 -9.51 4.66 -35.56
CA THR A 17 -8.58 3.60 -35.22
C THR A 17 -7.86 4.07 -33.97
N ARG A 18 -8.20 3.42 -32.84
CA ARG A 18 -7.58 3.64 -31.54
C ARG A 18 -6.10 3.37 -31.76
N THR A 19 -5.36 4.44 -31.97
CA THR A 19 -3.92 4.40 -32.13
C THR A 19 -3.43 4.02 -30.74
N GLU A 20 -3.02 2.77 -30.57
CA GLU A 20 -2.24 2.32 -29.42
C GLU A 20 -0.96 3.15 -29.41
N ALA A 21 -1.06 4.31 -28.76
CA ALA A 21 0.05 5.19 -28.55
C ALA A 21 0.89 4.63 -27.39
N SER A 22 2.15 4.36 -27.73
CA SER A 22 3.32 4.21 -26.87
C SER A 22 3.56 2.86 -26.17
N ALA A 23 4.34 2.03 -26.85
CA ALA A 23 5.37 1.24 -26.20
C ALA A 23 6.43 2.20 -25.63
N GLY A 24 6.44 2.37 -24.31
CA GLY A 24 7.44 3.16 -23.57
C GLY A 24 7.24 3.01 -22.07
N ARG A 25 7.85 1.98 -21.46
CA ARG A 25 7.90 1.69 -20.00
C ARG A 25 6.78 2.35 -19.17
N GLY A 26 5.56 1.84 -19.28
CA GLY A 26 4.37 2.47 -18.72
C GLY A 26 3.76 1.65 -17.60
N ALA A 27 4.01 2.08 -16.37
CA ALA A 27 3.38 1.67 -15.10
C ALA A 27 3.47 0.18 -14.67
N PRO A 28 3.48 -0.11 -13.35
CA PRO A 28 3.42 -1.48 -12.85
C PRO A 28 2.21 -2.23 -13.39
N HIS A 29 2.39 -3.46 -13.83
CA HIS A 29 1.28 -4.30 -14.26
C HIS A 29 0.36 -4.67 -13.09
N PHE A 30 0.94 -4.81 -11.88
CA PHE A 30 0.22 -5.14 -10.65
C PHE A 30 0.69 -4.26 -9.48
N VAL A 31 -0.26 -3.68 -8.75
CA VAL A 31 0.00 -2.97 -7.49
C VAL A 31 -0.75 -3.69 -6.38
N GLN A 32 -0.02 -4.18 -5.38
CA GLN A 32 -0.60 -4.82 -4.22
C GLN A 32 -0.51 -3.91 -2.99
N LEU A 33 -1.64 -3.67 -2.34
CA LEU A 33 -1.69 -3.15 -0.98
C LEU A 33 -1.86 -4.32 0.00
N SER A 34 -0.91 -4.50 0.91
CA SER A 34 -0.99 -5.44 2.01
C SER A 34 -1.18 -4.69 3.32
N VAL A 35 -2.25 -4.99 4.05
CA VAL A 35 -2.59 -4.29 5.30
C VAL A 35 -2.34 -5.20 6.50
N PHE A 36 -1.62 -4.67 7.49
CA PHE A 36 -1.21 -5.34 8.73
C PHE A 36 -1.64 -4.51 9.95
N LYS A 37 -2.06 -5.19 11.02
CA LYS A 37 -2.31 -4.59 12.33
C LYS A 37 -1.26 -5.10 13.31
N VAL A 38 -0.51 -4.19 13.94
CA VAL A 38 0.51 -4.53 14.94
C VAL A 38 0.06 -4.06 16.30
N GLU A 39 -0.16 -5.04 17.16
CA GLU A 39 -0.51 -4.87 18.56
C GLU A 39 0.74 -4.88 19.45
N ALA A 40 0.60 -4.37 20.68
CA ALA A 40 1.70 -4.31 21.64
C ALA A 40 2.27 -5.69 22.01
N GLU A 41 1.43 -6.73 21.94
CA GLU A 41 1.80 -8.12 22.19
C GLU A 41 2.70 -8.68 21.09
N TRP A 42 2.60 -8.13 19.88
CA TRP A 42 3.45 -8.54 18.77
C TRP A 42 4.76 -7.77 18.74
N CYS A 43 4.71 -6.47 19.04
CA CYS A 43 5.91 -5.67 19.26
C CYS A 43 5.65 -4.51 20.23
N LYS A 44 6.32 -4.55 21.38
CA LYS A 44 6.14 -3.54 22.41
C LYS A 44 6.93 -2.26 22.06
N PRO A 45 6.34 -1.06 22.18
CA PRO A 45 7.07 0.19 22.00
C PRO A 45 8.23 0.37 23.00
N PRO A 46 9.40 0.89 22.57
CA PRO A 46 9.77 1.16 21.17
C PRO A 46 10.00 -0.15 20.40
N CYS A 47 9.28 -0.33 19.28
CA CYS A 47 9.37 -1.55 18.50
C CYS A 47 10.68 -1.60 17.70
N GLN A 48 11.68 -2.32 18.21
CA GLN A 48 13.03 -2.42 17.65
C GLN A 48 13.31 -3.75 16.93
N GLU A 49 12.28 -4.56 16.73
CA GLU A 49 12.35 -5.89 16.11
C GLU A 49 11.63 -5.92 14.78
N LEU A 50 12.10 -6.71 13.82
CA LEU A 50 11.33 -7.02 12.62
C LEU A 50 10.11 -7.88 13.00
N THR A 51 8.96 -7.54 12.43
CA THR A 51 7.64 -8.11 12.68
C THR A 51 7.03 -8.64 11.37
N TRP A 52 6.20 -7.87 10.67
CA TRP A 52 5.53 -8.28 9.42
C TRP A 52 6.37 -8.04 8.17
N GLU A 53 7.42 -7.23 8.25
CA GLU A 53 8.15 -6.74 7.08
C GLU A 53 8.85 -7.87 6.32
N LYS A 54 9.04 -9.04 6.93
CA LYS A 54 9.61 -10.23 6.28
C LYS A 54 8.55 -11.19 5.73
N ALA A 55 7.25 -10.93 5.94
CA ALA A 55 6.20 -11.90 5.64
C ALA A 55 5.98 -12.10 4.14
N ALA A 56 5.89 -11.01 3.37
CA ALA A 56 5.76 -11.06 1.92
C ALA A 56 7.15 -11.00 1.26
N ALA A 57 7.35 -11.79 0.20
CA ALA A 57 8.53 -11.66 -0.67
C ALA A 57 8.57 -10.25 -1.28
N LYS A 58 9.71 -9.55 -1.13
CA LYS A 58 9.83 -8.18 -1.63
C LYS A 58 10.11 -8.17 -3.14
N PRO A 59 9.49 -7.25 -3.89
CA PRO A 59 9.81 -7.05 -5.29
C PRO A 59 11.27 -6.62 -5.44
N ALA A 60 11.84 -6.86 -6.63
CA ALA A 60 13.11 -6.24 -6.98
C ALA A 60 13.00 -4.71 -6.85
N LYS A 61 14.09 -4.08 -6.45
CA LYS A 61 14.16 -2.62 -6.46
C LYS A 61 13.80 -2.05 -7.82
N ASP A 62 12.90 -1.08 -7.82
CA ASP A 62 12.35 -0.43 -9.01
C ASP A 62 11.74 -1.40 -10.05
N ASP A 63 11.18 -2.53 -9.60
CA ASP A 63 10.47 -3.47 -10.46
C ASP A 63 9.39 -2.74 -11.30
N PRO A 64 9.49 -2.77 -12.64
CA PRO A 64 8.57 -2.04 -13.50
C PRO A 64 7.21 -2.71 -13.64
N ASN A 65 7.03 -3.94 -13.13
CA ASN A 65 5.82 -4.74 -13.30
C ASN A 65 5.05 -4.96 -11.99
N TYR A 66 5.70 -4.80 -10.84
CA TYR A 66 5.08 -5.08 -9.55
C TYR A 66 5.48 -4.07 -8.47
N VAL A 67 4.48 -3.56 -7.75
CA VAL A 67 4.70 -2.75 -6.55
C VAL A 67 3.95 -3.37 -5.38
N LEU A 68 4.67 -3.56 -4.28
CA LEU A 68 4.10 -3.95 -3.00
C LEU A 68 4.14 -2.75 -2.03
N LEU A 69 2.97 -2.35 -1.56
CA LEU A 69 2.80 -1.36 -0.51
C LEU A 69 2.30 -2.07 0.75
N GLU A 70 2.97 -1.87 1.88
CA GLU A 70 2.61 -2.50 3.14
C GLU A 70 2.14 -1.43 4.13
N LEU A 71 0.83 -1.44 4.42
CA LEU A 71 0.20 -0.53 5.37
C LEU A 71 0.19 -1.17 6.76
N CYS A 72 0.78 -0.51 7.74
CA CYS A 72 0.78 -0.93 9.13
C CYS A 72 -0.09 0.00 9.97
N ILE A 73 -1.02 -0.61 10.71
CA ILE A 73 -1.77 -0.01 11.81
C ILE A 73 -1.01 -0.34 13.11
N TRP A 74 -0.19 0.59 13.58
CA TRP A 74 0.51 0.51 14.87
C TRP A 74 -0.45 0.91 16.00
N ALA A 75 -1.18 -0.06 16.54
CA ALA A 75 -2.19 0.21 17.56
C ALA A 75 -1.59 0.82 18.84
N SER A 76 -0.43 0.29 19.27
CA SER A 76 0.28 0.75 20.46
C SER A 76 0.93 2.12 20.30
N GLU A 77 1.29 2.51 19.07
CA GLU A 77 1.86 3.82 18.73
C GLU A 77 0.81 4.85 18.29
N GLN A 78 -0.45 4.44 18.17
CA GLN A 78 -1.55 5.25 17.63
C GLN A 78 -1.24 5.83 16.23
N ARG A 79 -0.62 4.99 15.39
CA ARG A 79 -0.04 5.41 14.11
C ARG A 79 -0.45 4.49 12.97
N LEU A 80 -0.73 5.09 11.82
CA LEU A 80 -0.90 4.42 10.55
C LEU A 80 0.30 4.79 9.68
N ALA A 81 1.00 3.81 9.11
CA ALA A 81 2.17 4.06 8.28
C ALA A 81 2.19 3.14 7.06
N LEU A 82 2.47 3.70 5.90
CA LEU A 82 2.63 2.98 4.64
C LEU A 82 4.12 2.85 4.34
N TYR A 83 4.53 1.65 3.98
CA TYR A 83 5.91 1.32 3.63
C TYR A 83 5.99 0.74 2.23
N ARG A 84 7.14 0.92 1.60
CA ARG A 84 7.51 0.25 0.35
C ARG A 84 8.89 -0.38 0.55
N PHE A 85 8.89 -1.67 0.84
CA PHE A 85 10.12 -2.44 0.99
C PHE A 85 10.48 -3.12 -0.34
N ASP A 86 11.78 -3.14 -0.65
CA ASP A 86 12.34 -3.82 -1.82
C ASP A 86 13.30 -4.95 -1.39
N ASP A 87 13.81 -5.69 -2.36
CA ASP A 87 14.72 -6.81 -2.13
C ASP A 87 16.09 -6.37 -1.56
N GLU A 88 16.54 -5.14 -1.82
CA GLU A 88 17.75 -4.59 -1.20
C GLU A 88 17.52 -4.34 0.30
N TRP A 89 16.39 -3.73 0.65
CA TRP A 89 15.97 -3.55 2.03
C TRP A 89 15.89 -4.89 2.76
N GLN A 90 15.30 -5.91 2.12
CA GLN A 90 15.12 -7.25 2.69
C GLN A 90 16.47 -7.92 2.99
N LYS A 91 17.46 -7.83 2.09
CA LYS A 91 18.81 -8.41 2.32
C LYS A 91 19.49 -7.84 3.57
N VAL A 92 19.34 -6.53 3.80
CA VAL A 92 19.87 -5.88 5.01
C VAL A 92 19.11 -6.36 6.25
N ALA A 93 17.78 -6.43 6.17
CA ALA A 93 16.93 -6.88 7.27
C ALA A 93 17.17 -8.36 7.65
N GLU A 94 17.44 -9.24 6.67
CA GLU A 94 17.77 -10.65 6.91
C GLU A 94 19.09 -10.85 7.64
N SER A 95 20.03 -9.91 7.46
CA SER A 95 21.32 -9.90 8.15
C SER A 95 21.33 -9.01 9.40
N ALA A 96 20.17 -8.53 9.87
CA ALA A 96 20.05 -7.50 10.91
C ALA A 96 20.95 -7.71 12.14
N TYR A 97 21.08 -8.94 12.65
CA TYR A 97 21.95 -9.24 13.78
C TYR A 97 23.38 -8.73 13.58
N HIS A 98 23.97 -8.99 12.41
CA HIS A 98 25.33 -8.58 12.07
C HIS A 98 25.36 -7.23 11.35
N GLY A 99 24.46 -7.01 10.40
CA GLY A 99 24.45 -5.87 9.50
C GLY A 99 23.90 -4.58 10.11
N LEU A 100 23.01 -4.66 11.09
CA LEU A 100 22.41 -3.50 11.75
C LEU A 100 22.85 -3.40 13.21
N CYS A 101 22.70 -4.49 13.97
CA CYS A 101 22.91 -4.48 15.41
C CYS A 101 24.35 -4.82 15.85
N GLY A 102 25.28 -5.00 14.91
CA GLY A 102 26.70 -5.21 15.21
C GLY A 102 27.00 -6.44 16.08
N GLY A 103 26.20 -7.49 15.97
CA GLY A 103 26.34 -8.74 16.71
C GLY A 103 25.83 -8.72 18.15
N LYS A 104 25.09 -7.68 18.55
CA LYS A 104 24.57 -7.54 19.92
C LYS A 104 23.21 -8.20 20.14
N GLY A 105 22.40 -8.34 19.09
CA GLY A 105 21.04 -8.88 19.16
C GLY A 105 20.28 -8.74 17.85
N TRP A 106 19.06 -9.27 17.81
CA TRP A 106 18.13 -9.12 16.67
C TRP A 106 17.22 -7.89 16.78
N SER A 107 17.30 -7.19 17.92
CA SER A 107 16.53 -6.00 18.27
C SER A 107 17.50 -4.87 18.60
N CYS A 108 17.40 -3.76 17.89
CA CYS A 108 18.19 -2.56 18.16
C CYS A 108 17.56 -1.31 17.51
N PRO A 109 17.90 -0.09 17.95
CA PRO A 109 17.41 1.15 17.33
C PRO A 109 17.65 1.22 15.81
N GLU A 110 18.74 0.64 15.33
CA GLU A 110 19.11 0.59 13.91
C GLU A 110 18.13 -0.24 13.08
N VAL A 111 17.51 -1.28 13.65
CA VAL A 111 16.44 -2.05 13.00
C VAL A 111 15.20 -1.18 12.80
N ALA A 112 14.78 -0.44 13.82
CA ALA A 112 13.67 0.49 13.71
C ALA A 112 13.95 1.61 12.69
N ALA A 113 15.18 2.15 12.70
CA ALA A 113 15.60 3.16 11.72
C ALA A 113 15.59 2.61 10.29
N HIS A 114 16.08 1.38 10.08
CA HIS A 114 16.05 0.70 8.78
C HIS A 114 14.63 0.43 8.29
N ARG A 115 13.69 0.07 9.16
CA ARG A 115 12.27 0.01 8.81
C ARG A 115 11.75 1.38 8.35
N GLU A 116 11.96 2.40 9.18
CA GLU A 116 11.38 3.73 8.94
C GLU A 116 11.99 4.41 7.70
N SER A 117 13.17 3.99 7.23
CA SER A 117 13.71 4.49 5.96
C SER A 117 12.93 4.04 4.72
N ALA A 118 12.10 2.99 4.83
CA ALA A 118 11.22 2.52 3.75
C ALA A 118 9.81 3.13 3.81
N LYS A 119 9.56 4.05 4.75
CA LYS A 119 8.26 4.69 4.94
C LYS A 119 7.97 5.68 3.81
N VAL A 120 6.79 5.58 3.23
CA VAL A 120 6.33 6.48 2.16
C VAL A 120 5.24 7.44 2.64
N TRP A 121 4.53 7.10 3.71
CA TRP A 121 3.46 7.92 4.28
C TRP A 121 3.18 7.54 5.74
N ASP A 122 2.79 8.49 6.58
CA ASP A 122 2.20 8.22 7.89
C ASP A 122 1.21 9.28 8.38
N ALA A 123 0.37 8.85 9.32
CA ALA A 123 -0.47 9.71 10.13
C ALA A 123 -0.64 9.09 11.53
N SER A 124 -0.88 9.94 12.53
CA SER A 124 -1.18 9.49 13.90
C SER A 124 -2.56 9.96 14.32
N TRP A 125 -3.27 9.12 15.08
CA TRP A 125 -4.56 9.49 15.65
C TRP A 125 -4.44 9.90 17.11
N GLN A 126 -5.46 10.60 17.60
CA GLN A 126 -5.50 11.04 18.99
C GLN A 126 -5.77 9.87 19.92
N LYS A 127 -5.08 9.84 21.07
CA LYS A 127 -5.36 8.86 22.12
C LYS A 127 -6.80 9.03 22.64
N GLY A 128 -7.49 7.90 22.84
CA GLY A 128 -8.81 7.88 23.47
C GLY A 128 -9.99 8.08 22.52
N LEU A 129 -9.78 7.99 21.20
CA LEU A 129 -10.90 7.80 20.27
C LEU A 129 -11.66 6.51 20.63
N ASP A 130 -12.99 6.58 20.59
CA ASP A 130 -13.82 5.38 20.64
C ASP A 130 -13.72 4.59 19.33
N ASP A 131 -14.20 3.33 19.34
CA ASP A 131 -14.08 2.43 18.20
C ASP A 131 -14.73 2.97 16.92
N LYS A 132 -15.84 3.72 17.06
CA LYS A 132 -16.55 4.30 15.92
C LYS A 132 -15.74 5.44 15.30
N ALA A 133 -15.20 6.33 16.13
CA ALA A 133 -14.38 7.44 15.71
C ALA A 133 -13.04 6.95 15.13
N LEU A 134 -12.43 5.93 15.73
CA LEU A 134 -11.21 5.30 15.21
C LEU A 134 -11.46 4.61 13.87
N SER A 135 -12.54 3.83 13.74
CA SER A 135 -12.93 3.19 12.49
C SER A 135 -13.15 4.22 11.38
N LYS A 136 -13.87 5.33 11.68
CA LYS A 136 -14.03 6.43 10.73
C LYS A 136 -12.68 7.06 10.35
N TRP A 137 -11.83 7.35 11.33
CA TRP A 137 -10.52 7.96 11.11
C TRP A 137 -9.65 7.08 10.21
N LEU A 138 -9.61 5.77 10.47
CA LEU A 138 -8.88 4.79 9.66
C LEU A 138 -9.45 4.70 8.24
N GLY A 139 -10.77 4.66 8.09
CA GLY A 139 -11.44 4.62 6.78
C GLY A 139 -11.16 5.87 5.93
N ASP A 140 -11.19 7.05 6.56
CA ASP A 140 -10.85 8.32 5.90
C ASP A 140 -9.39 8.31 5.40
N HIS A 141 -8.44 7.86 6.23
CA HIS A 141 -7.02 7.80 5.85
C HIS A 141 -6.71 6.69 4.85
N LEU A 142 -7.38 5.53 4.94
CA LEU A 142 -7.25 4.47 3.94
C LEU A 142 -7.72 4.97 2.56
N SER A 143 -8.81 5.73 2.51
CA SER A 143 -9.29 6.36 1.27
C SER A 143 -8.25 7.33 0.69
N GLN A 144 -7.58 8.11 1.55
CA GLN A 144 -6.50 9.00 1.12
C GLN A 144 -5.30 8.22 0.59
N ILE A 145 -4.87 7.15 1.28
CA ILE A 145 -3.77 6.28 0.83
C ILE A 145 -4.09 5.67 -0.54
N LEU A 146 -5.31 5.15 -0.72
CA LEU A 146 -5.72 4.58 -2.00
C LEU A 146 -5.60 5.62 -3.13
N GLN A 147 -6.07 6.84 -2.91
CA GLN A 147 -6.03 7.91 -3.91
C GLN A 147 -4.63 8.48 -4.17
N GLN A 148 -3.85 8.69 -3.12
CA GLN A 148 -2.59 9.45 -3.17
C GLN A 148 -1.35 8.58 -3.30
N GLN A 149 -1.46 7.28 -3.00
CA GLN A 149 -0.31 6.36 -3.00
C GLN A 149 -0.56 5.14 -3.87
N VAL A 150 -1.75 4.53 -3.84
CA VAL A 150 -2.01 3.28 -4.59
C VAL A 150 -2.34 3.57 -6.05
N TYR A 151 -3.36 4.40 -6.31
CA TYR A 151 -3.85 4.68 -7.67
C TYR A 151 -2.96 5.66 -8.46
N THR A 152 -1.89 6.19 -7.85
CA THR A 152 -0.87 6.97 -8.56
C THR A 152 0.01 6.09 -9.45
N TYR A 153 0.18 4.82 -9.08
CA TYR A 153 0.74 3.82 -9.96
C TYR A 153 -0.35 3.46 -10.96
N SER A 154 -0.26 3.94 -12.20
CA SER A 154 -1.27 3.74 -13.25
C SER A 154 -1.35 2.28 -13.75
N ALA A 155 -1.65 1.35 -12.84
CA ALA A 155 -1.52 -0.08 -13.04
C ALA A 155 -2.70 -0.71 -13.76
N THR A 156 -2.43 -1.82 -14.46
CA THR A 156 -3.46 -2.63 -15.13
C THR A 156 -4.32 -3.39 -14.12
N HIS A 157 -3.71 -3.81 -13.00
CA HIS A 157 -4.37 -4.58 -11.96
C HIS A 157 -3.99 -4.09 -10.57
N TYR A 158 -4.96 -4.14 -9.65
CA TYR A 158 -4.77 -3.83 -8.24
C TYR A 158 -5.16 -5.04 -7.40
N GLY A 159 -4.33 -5.34 -6.40
CA GLY A 159 -4.58 -6.36 -5.39
C GLY A 159 -4.69 -5.73 -4.01
N LEU A 160 -5.61 -6.23 -3.21
CA LEU A 160 -5.67 -5.95 -1.78
C LEU A 160 -5.52 -7.26 -1.03
N ALA A 161 -4.51 -7.33 -0.17
CA ALA A 161 -4.33 -8.41 0.78
C ALA A 161 -4.44 -7.84 2.19
N TYR A 162 -5.09 -8.58 3.07
CA TYR A 162 -5.19 -8.23 4.48
C TYR A 162 -4.63 -9.38 5.31
N SER A 163 -3.73 -9.04 6.22
CA SER A 163 -3.18 -9.95 7.21
C SER A 163 -3.29 -9.30 8.58
N GLY A 164 -4.41 -9.55 9.24
CA GLY A 164 -4.62 -9.19 10.64
C GLY A 164 -5.18 -10.37 11.40
N HIS A 165 -4.83 -10.49 12.67
CA HIS A 165 -5.64 -11.27 13.61
C HIS A 165 -6.92 -10.46 13.87
N GLY A 166 -8.00 -10.78 13.17
CA GLY A 166 -9.33 -10.43 13.66
C GLY A 166 -9.50 -11.11 15.01
N SER A 167 -9.83 -10.37 16.07
CA SER A 167 -10.23 -10.98 17.36
C SER A 167 -11.44 -11.91 17.19
N ARG A 168 -12.16 -11.73 16.07
CA ARG A 168 -13.19 -12.61 15.55
C ARG A 168 -12.73 -13.09 14.17
N ALA A 169 -12.78 -14.39 13.93
CA ALA A 169 -12.53 -14.99 12.61
C ALA A 169 -13.65 -14.66 11.60
N ASP A 170 -14.17 -13.43 11.59
CA ASP A 170 -15.33 -12.97 10.83
C ASP A 170 -14.97 -12.07 9.63
N GLY A 171 -13.68 -11.84 9.39
CA GLY A 171 -13.22 -11.02 8.27
C GLY A 171 -13.44 -9.52 8.45
N SER A 172 -13.77 -9.07 9.66
CA SER A 172 -13.80 -7.63 9.97
C SER A 172 -12.39 -7.04 9.86
N LEU A 173 -12.23 -6.06 8.96
CA LEU A 173 -11.00 -5.26 8.82
C LEU A 173 -10.71 -4.39 10.05
N PHE A 174 -11.76 -4.08 10.82
CA PHE A 174 -11.74 -3.22 11.99
C PHE A 174 -12.77 -3.74 13.01
N GLU A 175 -12.51 -3.60 14.32
CA GLU A 175 -13.48 -3.91 15.39
C GLU A 175 -14.66 -2.89 15.47
N GLY A 176 -14.96 -2.19 14.37
CA GLY A 176 -16.10 -1.30 14.27
C GLY A 176 -17.24 -1.97 13.52
N MET A 177 -18.41 -2.11 14.15
CA MET A 177 -19.63 -2.47 13.43
C MET A 177 -19.85 -1.46 12.29
N VAL A 178 -19.87 -1.95 11.06
CA VAL A 178 -20.50 -1.24 9.95
C VAL A 178 -22.01 -1.34 10.22
N GLN A 179 -22.59 -0.29 10.79
CA GLN A 179 -24.03 -0.07 10.82
C GLN A 179 -24.40 0.91 9.70
#